data_AF-A0A1B8C094-F1
#
_entry.id   AF-A0A1B8C094-F1
#
_cell.length_a   1.000
_cell.length_b   1.000
_cell.length_c   1.000
_cell.angle_alpha   90.00
_cell.angle_beta   90.00
_cell.angle_gamma   90.00
#
_symmetry.space_group_name_H-M   'P 1'
#
loop_
_entity.id
_entity.type
_entity.pdbx_description
1 polymer ?
#
loop_
_entity_poly.entity_id
_entity_poly.type
_entity_poly.pdbx_seq_one_letter_code
_entity_poly.pdbx_strand_id
1 'polypeptide(L)'
;MADKAKQVEFAPATPIPLVIDTKARIKELQGYLDPNNPKYEPERQHVNIRAAIKLYEEGKIDGIQRITIIDGKITPFEDVVKSKAAFWIE
;
A
#
# COMPACT_ATOMS: atom_id res chain seq x y z
N MET A 1 55.41 22.27 5.83
CA MET A 1 54.14 23.01 5.99
C MET A 1 53.03 22.01 5.74
N ALA A 2 52.31 21.59 6.78
CA ALA A 2 51.26 20.58 6.65
C ALA A 2 49.95 21.27 6.26
N ASP A 3 49.44 20.92 5.08
CA ASP A 3 48.17 21.42 4.56
C ASP A 3 47.03 20.86 5.41
N LYS A 4 46.33 21.72 6.16
CA LYS A 4 45.19 21.31 6.99
C LYS A 4 44.03 20.99 6.05
N ALA A 5 43.78 19.71 5.80
CA ALA A 5 42.59 19.25 5.12
C ALA A 5 41.34 19.83 5.81
N LYS A 6 40.54 20.62 5.09
CA LYS A 6 39.26 21.14 5.59
C LYS A 6 38.35 19.96 5.90
N GLN A 7 37.96 19.84 7.16
CA GLN A 7 36.97 18.87 7.61
C GLN A 7 35.61 19.26 7.03
N VAL A 8 35.08 18.44 6.13
CA VAL A 8 33.74 18.64 5.54
C VAL A 8 32.72 18.05 6.51
N GLU A 9 31.92 18.91 7.14
CA GLU A 9 30.79 18.48 7.96
C GLU A 9 29.57 18.31 7.07
N PHE A 10 29.02 17.09 7.06
CA PHE A 10 27.76 16.79 6.38
C PHE A 10 26.60 16.97 7.37
N ALA A 11 25.60 17.74 6.96
CA ALA A 11 24.35 17.83 7.72
C ALA A 11 23.64 16.45 7.72
N PRO A 12 22.95 16.08 8.81
CA PRO A 12 22.17 14.84 8.84
C PRO A 12 21.11 14.85 7.73
N ALA A 13 20.95 13.71 7.05
CA ALA A 13 19.93 13.57 6.02
C ALA A 13 18.53 13.58 6.66
N THR A 14 17.70 14.54 6.29
CA THR A 14 16.28 14.57 6.67
C THR A 14 15.52 13.60 5.76
N PRO A 15 14.77 12.61 6.31
CA PRO A 15 13.95 11.73 5.48
C PRO A 15 12.89 12.54 4.72
N ILE A 16 12.78 12.33 3.43
CA ILE A 16 11.68 12.87 2.63
C ILE A 16 10.42 12.05 2.99
N PRO A 17 9.32 12.68 3.43
CA PRO A 17 8.09 11.94 3.72
C PRO A 17 7.57 11.22 2.48
N LEU A 18 7.25 9.94 2.62
CA LEU A 18 6.58 9.19 1.56
C LEU A 18 5.14 9.69 1.43
N VAL A 19 4.80 10.26 0.28
CA VAL A 19 3.45 10.71 -0.03
C VAL A 19 2.85 9.78 -1.07
N ILE A 20 1.80 9.05 -0.69
CA ILE A 20 1.03 8.19 -1.58
C ILE A 20 -0.17 8.98 -2.12
N ASP A 21 -0.39 8.94 -3.44
CA ASP A 21 -1.62 9.46 -4.04
C ASP A 21 -2.75 8.45 -3.87
N THR A 22 -3.50 8.59 -2.77
CA THR A 22 -4.63 7.72 -2.43
C THR A 22 -5.74 7.76 -3.48
N LYS A 23 -5.94 8.90 -4.17
CA LYS A 23 -6.96 9.02 -5.22
C LYS A 23 -6.57 8.22 -6.47
N ALA A 24 -5.31 8.33 -6.87
CA ALA A 24 -4.79 7.52 -7.97
C ALA A 24 -4.88 6.02 -7.64
N ARG A 25 -4.55 5.64 -6.40
CA ARG A 25 -4.64 4.25 -5.95
C ARG A 25 -6.08 3.73 -5.93
N ILE A 26 -7.04 4.49 -5.41
CA ILE A 26 -8.46 4.12 -5.45
C ILE A 26 -8.93 3.90 -6.90
N LYS A 27 -8.53 4.78 -7.83
CA LYS A 27 -8.90 4.64 -9.25
C LYS A 27 -8.30 3.37 -9.87
N GLU A 28 -7.07 3.02 -9.50
CA GLU A 28 -6.44 1.78 -9.93
C GLU A 28 -7.21 0.55 -9.39
N LEU A 29 -7.57 0.56 -8.10
CA LEU A 29 -8.37 -0.51 -7.48
C LEU A 29 -9.75 -0.67 -8.13
N GLN A 30 -10.42 0.43 -8.46
CA GLN A 30 -11.66 0.41 -9.22
C GLN A 30 -11.45 -0.21 -10.60
N GLY A 31 -10.31 0.05 -11.24
CA GLY A 31 -9.91 -0.56 -12.50
C GLY A 31 -9.79 -2.09 -12.40
N TYR A 32 -9.32 -2.64 -11.29
CA TYR A 32 -9.23 -4.09 -11.08
C TYR A 32 -10.60 -4.78 -10.99
N LEU A 33 -11.68 -4.01 -10.84
CA LEU A 33 -13.07 -4.50 -10.82
C LEU A 33 -13.77 -4.39 -12.18
N ASP A 34 -13.13 -3.78 -13.19
CA ASP A 34 -13.69 -3.63 -14.54
C ASP A 34 -13.29 -4.81 -15.43
N PRO A 35 -14.24 -5.63 -15.94
CA PRO A 35 -13.93 -6.79 -16.79
C PRO A 35 -13.25 -6.42 -18.12
N ASN A 36 -13.30 -5.17 -18.55
CA ASN A 36 -12.61 -4.70 -19.76
C ASN A 36 -11.15 -4.27 -19.48
N ASN A 37 -10.74 -4.21 -18.22
CA ASN A 37 -9.38 -3.88 -17.84
C ASN A 37 -8.47 -5.10 -18.03
N PRO A 38 -7.33 -4.99 -18.72
CA PRO A 38 -6.35 -6.07 -18.83
C PRO A 38 -5.83 -6.60 -17.48
N LYS A 39 -5.94 -5.80 -16.42
CA LYS A 39 -5.59 -6.15 -15.04
C LYS A 39 -6.81 -6.53 -14.18
N TYR A 40 -7.94 -6.88 -14.80
CA TYR A 40 -9.12 -7.33 -14.07
C TYR A 40 -8.79 -8.49 -13.12
N GLU A 41 -9.17 -8.33 -11.86
CA GLU A 41 -8.93 -9.33 -10.83
C GLU A 41 -10.07 -10.35 -10.79
N PRO A 42 -9.79 -11.63 -10.46
CA PRO A 42 -10.81 -12.65 -10.33
C PRO A 42 -11.86 -12.28 -9.27
N GLU A 43 -13.12 -12.70 -9.48
CA GLU A 43 -14.26 -12.35 -8.61
C GLU A 43 -14.02 -12.63 -7.12
N ARG A 44 -13.26 -13.68 -6.80
CA ARG A 44 -12.88 -14.02 -5.41
C ARG A 44 -12.13 -12.89 -4.67
N GLN A 45 -11.45 -11.98 -5.40
CA GLN A 45 -10.75 -10.84 -4.81
C GLN A 45 -11.61 -9.58 -4.72
N HIS A 46 -12.75 -9.53 -5.40
CA HIS A 46 -13.55 -8.30 -5.49
C HIS A 46 -14.01 -7.80 -4.13
N VAL A 47 -14.34 -8.73 -3.21
CA VAL A 47 -14.72 -8.38 -1.83
C VAL A 47 -13.57 -7.66 -1.12
N ASN A 48 -12.33 -8.15 -1.28
CA ASN A 48 -11.15 -7.56 -0.65
C ASN A 48 -10.78 -6.21 -1.27
N ILE A 49 -10.85 -6.10 -2.60
CA ILE A 49 -10.56 -4.85 -3.34
C ILE A 49 -11.58 -3.77 -2.99
N ARG A 50 -12.88 -4.10 -2.95
CA ARG A 50 -13.93 -3.17 -2.52
C ARG A 50 -13.74 -2.71 -1.08
N ALA A 51 -13.29 -3.61 -0.20
CA ALA A 51 -12.94 -3.24 1.17
C ALA A 51 -11.73 -2.31 1.23
N ALA A 52 -10.68 -2.55 0.43
CA ALA A 52 -9.52 -1.64 0.34
C ALA A 52 -9.94 -0.23 -0.11
N ILE A 53 -10.76 -0.12 -1.15
CA ILE A 53 -11.31 1.16 -1.63
C ILE A 53 -12.04 1.89 -0.48
N LYS A 54 -12.95 1.19 0.21
CA LYS A 54 -13.70 1.76 1.33
C LYS A 54 -12.79 2.23 2.47
N LEU A 55 -11.75 1.46 2.79
CA LEU A 55 -10.77 1.83 3.82
C LEU A 55 -10.01 3.12 3.44
N TYR A 56 -9.65 3.30 2.18
CA TYR A 56 -9.05 4.55 1.69
C TYR A 56 -10.05 5.71 1.74
N GLU A 57 -11.29 5.51 1.29
CA GLU A 57 -12.34 6.53 1.30
C GLU A 57 -12.67 6.99 2.74
N GLU A 58 -12.66 6.07 3.70
CA GLU A 58 -12.83 6.36 5.13
C GLU A 58 -11.58 6.95 5.78
N GLY A 59 -10.45 7.05 5.06
CA GLY A 59 -9.18 7.54 5.60
C GLY A 59 -8.56 6.64 6.66
N LYS A 60 -8.97 5.35 6.73
CA LYS A 60 -8.45 4.38 7.69
C LYS A 60 -7.09 3.81 7.30
N ILE A 61 -6.75 3.91 6.01
CA ILE A 61 -5.47 3.47 5.45
C ILE A 61 -4.95 4.56 4.52
N ASP A 62 -3.63 4.68 4.47
CA ASP A 62 -2.92 5.73 3.73
C ASP A 62 -2.05 5.18 2.59
N GLY A 63 -1.98 3.85 2.46
CA GLY A 63 -1.13 3.15 1.49
C GLY A 63 0.36 3.17 1.84
N ILE A 64 0.72 3.70 3.01
CA ILE A 64 2.09 3.67 3.55
C ILE A 64 2.26 2.40 4.39
N GLN A 65 1.26 2.12 5.23
CA GLN A 65 1.28 0.93 6.06
C GLN A 65 0.84 -0.29 5.26
N ARG A 66 1.65 -1.35 5.33
CA ARG A 66 1.27 -2.65 4.77
C ARG A 66 0.08 -3.21 5.53
N ILE A 67 -1.01 -3.47 4.83
CA ILE A 67 -2.21 -4.10 5.40
C ILE A 67 -2.56 -5.34 4.60
N THR A 68 -3.23 -6.28 5.26
CA THR A 68 -3.76 -7.47 4.62
C THR A 68 -5.25 -7.60 4.85
N ILE A 69 -5.99 -7.93 3.80
CA ILE A 69 -7.45 -7.98 3.80
C ILE A 69 -7.89 -9.38 3.36
N ILE A 70 -8.74 -10.01 4.17
CA ILE A 70 -9.40 -11.30 3.87
C ILE A 70 -10.89 -11.12 4.12
N ASP A 71 -11.71 -11.60 3.18
CA ASP A 71 -13.17 -11.50 3.20
C ASP A 71 -13.67 -10.09 3.58
N GLY A 72 -12.96 -9.07 3.09
CA GLY A 72 -13.28 -7.65 3.31
C GLY A 72 -12.90 -7.11 4.70
N LYS A 73 -12.12 -7.83 5.50
CA LYS A 73 -11.65 -7.41 6.83
C LYS A 73 -10.13 -7.32 6.89
N ILE A 74 -9.63 -6.26 7.53
CA ILE A 74 -8.21 -6.18 7.90
C ILE A 74 -7.90 -7.35 8.84
N THR A 75 -6.91 -8.13 8.45
CA THR A 75 -6.51 -9.36 9.13
C THR A 75 -5.00 -9.31 9.35
N PRO A 76 -4.46 -9.72 10.51
CA PRO A 76 -3.03 -9.80 10.73
C PRO A 76 -2.34 -10.71 9.70
N PHE A 77 -1.12 -10.35 9.29
CA PHE A 77 -0.39 -11.13 8.29
C PHE A 77 -0.15 -12.58 8.70
N GLU A 78 0.04 -12.85 9.99
CA GLU A 78 0.21 -14.22 10.51
C GLU A 78 -1.01 -15.12 10.28
N ASP A 79 -2.21 -14.55 10.32
CA ASP A 79 -3.46 -15.28 10.10
C ASP A 79 -3.72 -15.49 8.60
N VAL A 80 -3.27 -14.56 7.76
CA VAL A 80 -3.29 -14.70 6.29
C VAL A 80 -2.47 -15.90 5.85
N VAL A 81 -1.27 -16.08 6.39
CA VAL A 81 -0.38 -17.21 6.08
C VAL A 81 -1.05 -18.55 6.43
N LYS A 82 -1.94 -18.58 7.43
CA LYS A 82 -2.65 -19.79 7.88
C LYS A 82 -3.95 -20.06 7.14
N SER A 83 -4.65 -19.03 6.65
CA SER A 83 -6.06 -19.15 6.21
C SER A 83 -6.26 -19.91 4.90
N LYS A 84 -5.23 -20.01 4.04
CA LYS A 84 -5.32 -20.51 2.65
C LYS A 84 -6.35 -19.76 1.77
N ALA A 85 -6.96 -18.69 2.27
CA ALA A 85 -7.96 -17.89 1.55
C ALA A 85 -7.29 -16.92 0.58
N ALA A 86 -8.05 -16.44 -0.40
CA ALA A 86 -7.61 -15.30 -1.20
C ALA A 86 -7.54 -14.05 -0.33
N PHE A 87 -6.44 -13.32 -0.43
CA PHE A 87 -6.21 -12.11 0.33
C PHE A 87 -5.71 -10.99 -0.58
N TRP A 88 -5.92 -9.76 -0.14
CA TRP A 88 -5.39 -8.56 -0.78
C TRP A 88 -4.36 -7.89 0.12
N ILE A 89 -3.37 -7.24 -0.49
CA ILE A 89 -2.33 -6.45 0.20
C ILE A 89 -2.38 -5.04 -0.36
N GLU A 90 -2.42 -4.05 0.55
CA GLU A 90 -1.98 -2.67 0.25
C GLU A 90 -0.62 -2.44 0.91
#